data_AF-A0A933RX39-F1
#
_entry.id   AF-A0A933RX39-F1
#
_cell.length_a   1.000
_cell.length_b   1.000
_cell.length_c   1.000
_cell.angle_alpha   90.00
_cell.angle_beta   90.00
_cell.angle_gamma   90.00
#
_symmetry.space_group_name_H-M   'P 1'
#
loop_
_entity.id
_entity.type
_entity.pdbx_description
1 polymer ?
#
loop_
_entity_poly.entity_id
_entity_poly.type
_entity_poly.pdbx_seq_one_letter_code
_entity_poly.pdbx_strand_id
1 'polypeptide(L)'
;MQFSDMLRSRWKSEYDNLGISAAVKRTMERCLDVRDGIESKRAKIAADKDLSEAGRTKAINRFVTEQASVITKGQRDLTLAQRKLQDHKLSLTPRVTNKTDVVAAMLRQETRTMLREMKDQPAVMQLLFDVVQSGRDLIMIEAVFEAPAAFSGLDAAGAEMVLNFLLENHAAPELEAISEQSEALDLVQAAITGAMLEAQDALGMQKYSFDKWLTETAPAPNDADLAREKLTFNSAVVAVDAENLSFEDRKSLIDRMLEKQAERFMAEA
;
A
#
# COMPACT_ATOMS: atom_id res chain seq x y z
N MET A 1 27.49 7.76 9.77
CA MET A 1 26.05 7.63 10.01
C MET A 1 25.68 6.21 9.66
N GLN A 2 25.12 5.43 10.61
CA GLN A 2 24.69 4.06 10.30
C GLN A 2 23.52 4.12 9.32
N PHE A 3 23.37 3.11 8.46
CA PHE A 3 22.31 3.08 7.44
C PHE A 3 20.91 3.27 8.05
N SER A 4 20.68 2.67 9.21
CA SER A 4 19.41 2.76 9.92
C SER A 4 19.11 4.19 10.38
N ASP A 5 20.11 4.92 10.89
CA ASP A 5 19.96 6.34 11.21
C ASP A 5 19.62 7.16 9.97
N MET A 6 20.27 6.86 8.84
CA MET A 6 20.02 7.55 7.57
C MET A 6 18.57 7.39 7.13
N LEU A 7 18.03 6.17 7.14
CA LEU A 7 16.63 5.94 6.76
C LEU A 7 15.65 6.55 7.76
N ARG A 8 15.92 6.45 9.07
CA ARG A 8 15.09 7.12 10.10
C ARG A 8 15.05 8.63 9.90
N SER A 9 16.20 9.25 9.58
CA SER A 9 16.27 10.70 9.34
C SER A 9 15.54 11.16 8.07
N ARG A 10 15.33 10.25 7.10
CA ARG A 10 14.58 10.53 5.88
C ARG A 10 13.07 10.41 6.06
N TRP A 11 12.61 9.83 7.18
CA TRP A 11 11.20 9.77 7.49
C TRP A 11 10.69 11.17 7.86
N LYS A 12 9.78 11.69 7.04
CA LYS A 12 9.14 12.99 7.27
C LYS A 12 8.02 12.85 8.30
N SER A 13 7.84 13.82 9.19
CA SER A 13 6.74 13.83 10.18
C SER A 13 5.36 13.84 9.53
N GLU A 14 5.28 14.42 8.35
CA GLU A 14 4.13 14.52 7.46
C GLU A 14 3.62 13.12 7.10
N TYR A 15 4.54 12.15 6.96
CA TYR A 15 4.19 10.77 6.70
C TYR A 15 3.37 10.18 7.83
N ASP A 16 3.54 10.59 9.09
CA ASP A 16 2.79 10.04 10.22
C ASP A 16 1.29 10.34 10.13
N ASN A 17 0.88 11.37 9.39
CA ASN A 17 -0.53 11.73 9.20
C ASN A 17 -1.19 11.02 8.02
N LEU A 18 -0.44 10.26 7.22
CA LEU A 18 -0.99 9.51 6.08
C LEU A 18 -1.80 8.31 6.61
N GLY A 19 -2.97 8.02 6.04
CA GLY A 19 -3.88 6.97 6.54
C GLY A 19 -3.32 5.54 6.62
N ILE A 20 -2.12 5.28 6.06
CA ILE A 20 -1.40 3.99 6.09
C ILE A 20 -0.13 4.01 6.96
N SER A 21 0.21 5.16 7.54
CA SER A 21 1.55 5.48 8.03
C SER A 21 2.02 4.68 9.25
N ALA A 22 1.18 4.56 10.28
CA ALA A 22 1.62 4.04 11.57
C ALA A 22 1.94 2.53 11.50
N ALA A 23 1.27 1.79 10.61
CA ALA A 23 1.60 0.39 10.35
C ALA A 23 2.89 0.29 9.53
N VAL A 24 2.99 1.07 8.45
CA VAL A 24 4.13 1.09 7.53
C VAL A 24 5.43 1.53 8.22
N LYS A 25 5.38 2.59 9.05
CA LYS A 25 6.49 3.05 9.89
C LYS A 25 6.96 1.98 10.86
N ARG A 26 6.04 1.33 11.58
CA ARG A 26 6.38 0.22 12.49
C ARG A 26 7.05 -0.92 11.74
N THR A 27 6.60 -1.23 10.53
CA THR A 27 7.24 -2.23 9.67
C THR A 27 8.66 -1.81 9.29
N MET A 28 8.85 -0.56 8.87
CA MET A 28 10.19 -0.01 8.60
C MET A 28 11.11 -0.13 9.81
N GLU A 29 10.67 0.36 10.97
CA GLU A 29 11.46 0.34 12.22
C GLU A 29 11.84 -1.08 12.62
N ARG A 30 10.89 -2.02 12.57
CA ARG A 30 11.18 -3.44 12.86
C ARG A 30 12.22 -4.03 11.92
N CYS A 31 12.16 -3.74 10.63
CA CYS A 31 13.17 -4.21 9.68
C CYS A 31 14.55 -3.59 9.94
N LEU A 32 14.61 -2.30 10.31
CA LEU A 32 15.86 -1.68 10.72
C LEU A 32 16.41 -2.31 12.01
N ASP A 33 15.57 -2.57 12.99
CA ASP A 33 15.96 -3.22 14.24
C ASP A 33 16.48 -4.65 14.01
N VAL A 34 15.89 -5.39 13.06
CA VAL A 34 16.39 -6.71 12.63
C VAL A 34 17.80 -6.59 12.07
N ARG A 35 18.04 -5.64 11.15
CA ARG A 35 19.36 -5.39 10.57
C ARG A 35 20.39 -5.05 11.64
N ASP A 36 20.11 -4.04 12.47
CA ASP A 36 21.01 -3.57 13.52
C ASP A 36 21.27 -4.69 14.56
N GLY A 37 20.23 -5.49 14.83
CA GLY A 37 20.30 -6.67 15.68
C GLY A 37 21.23 -7.75 15.13
N ILE A 38 21.20 -8.02 13.82
CA ILE A 38 22.09 -8.99 13.17
C ILE A 38 23.55 -8.51 13.26
N GLU A 39 23.82 -7.25 12.94
CA GLU A 39 25.16 -6.65 13.02
C GLU A 39 25.69 -6.70 14.47
N SER A 40 24.88 -6.28 15.43
CA SER A 40 25.21 -6.34 16.86
C SER A 40 25.47 -7.77 17.33
N LYS A 41 24.66 -8.73 16.87
CA LYS A 41 24.83 -10.15 17.23
C LYS A 41 26.11 -10.73 16.63
N ARG A 42 26.43 -10.39 15.38
CA ARG A 42 27.70 -10.77 14.72
C ARG A 42 28.90 -10.25 15.50
N ALA A 43 28.90 -8.98 15.89
CA ALA A 43 29.98 -8.39 16.69
C ALA A 43 30.15 -9.09 18.06
N LYS A 44 29.05 -9.38 18.75
CA LYS A 44 29.07 -10.10 20.04
C LYS A 44 29.62 -11.52 19.90
N ILE A 45 29.19 -12.26 18.88
CA ILE A 45 29.65 -13.63 18.60
C ILE A 45 31.13 -13.64 18.21
N ALA A 46 31.60 -12.64 17.45
CA ALA A 46 32.99 -12.52 17.06
C ALA A 46 33.92 -12.24 18.25
N ALA A 47 33.46 -11.46 19.23
CA ALA A 47 34.20 -11.14 20.45
C ALA A 47 34.25 -12.31 21.46
N ASP A 48 33.31 -13.24 21.38
CA ASP A 48 33.23 -14.40 22.27
C ASP A 48 34.33 -15.43 21.96
N LYS A 49 35.23 -15.63 22.93
CA LYS A 49 36.38 -16.55 22.81
C LYS A 49 36.00 -18.00 23.09
N ASP A 50 34.85 -18.25 23.71
CA ASP A 50 34.42 -19.58 24.13
C ASP A 50 33.69 -20.32 22.99
N LEU A 51 33.26 -19.59 21.96
CA LEU A 51 32.59 -20.16 20.79
C LEU A 51 33.58 -20.58 19.70
N SER A 52 33.52 -21.86 19.32
CA SER A 52 34.14 -22.37 18.09
C SER A 52 33.50 -21.74 16.85
N GLU A 53 34.20 -21.76 15.71
CA GLU A 53 33.67 -21.23 14.44
C GLU A 53 32.31 -21.81 14.07
N ALA A 54 32.14 -23.14 14.19
CA ALA A 54 30.87 -23.80 13.98
C ALA A 54 29.77 -23.33 14.97
N GLY A 55 30.14 -23.07 16.22
CA GLY A 55 29.24 -22.52 17.24
C GLY A 55 28.79 -21.09 16.90
N ARG A 56 29.70 -20.27 16.38
CA ARG A 56 29.42 -18.90 15.91
C ARG A 56 28.41 -18.90 14.76
N THR A 57 28.64 -19.73 13.74
CA THR A 57 27.72 -19.89 12.60
C THR A 57 26.35 -20.39 13.04
N LYS A 58 26.29 -21.38 13.95
CA LYS A 58 25.02 -21.88 14.47
C LYS A 58 24.25 -20.81 15.26
N ALA A 59 24.95 -20.00 16.06
CA ALA A 59 24.36 -18.95 16.85
C ALA A 59 23.78 -17.82 15.99
N ILE A 60 24.48 -17.40 14.93
CA ILE A 60 23.96 -16.38 14.01
C ILE A 60 22.80 -16.93 13.18
N ASN A 61 22.89 -18.15 12.67
CA ASN A 61 21.82 -18.77 11.89
C ASN A 61 20.53 -18.90 12.69
N ARG A 62 20.63 -19.28 13.97
CA ARG A 62 19.47 -19.31 14.87
C ARG A 62 18.85 -17.93 15.03
N PHE A 63 19.67 -16.91 15.29
CA PHE A 63 19.18 -15.54 15.48
C PHE A 63 18.47 -15.01 14.22
N VAL A 64 19.08 -15.18 13.04
CA VAL A 64 18.47 -14.78 11.75
C VAL A 64 17.17 -15.54 11.49
N THR A 65 17.13 -16.83 11.83
CA THR A 65 15.91 -17.66 11.72
C THR A 65 14.78 -17.14 12.61
N GLU A 66 15.07 -16.73 13.85
CA GLU A 66 14.09 -16.13 14.76
C GLU A 66 13.53 -14.79 14.21
N GLN A 67 14.34 -14.03 13.47
CA GLN A 67 13.95 -12.76 12.85
C GLN A 67 13.28 -12.89 11.47
N ALA A 68 13.33 -14.08 10.84
CA ALA A 68 12.83 -14.30 9.47
C ALA A 68 11.36 -13.87 9.30
N SER A 69 10.53 -14.14 10.31
CA SER A 69 9.10 -13.78 10.29
C SER A 69 8.84 -12.27 10.26
N VAL A 70 9.75 -11.46 10.80
CA VAL A 70 9.62 -9.99 10.77
C VAL A 70 9.83 -9.48 9.35
N ILE A 71 10.85 -10.02 8.66
CA ILE A 71 11.17 -9.65 7.27
C ILE A 71 10.01 -10.04 6.33
N THR A 72 9.48 -11.27 6.45
CA THR A 72 8.40 -11.73 5.56
C THR A 72 7.09 -11.01 5.81
N LYS A 73 6.74 -10.73 7.08
CA LYS A 73 5.60 -9.85 7.41
C LYS A 73 5.79 -8.45 6.82
N GLY A 74 7.01 -7.90 6.88
CA GLY A 74 7.30 -6.59 6.29
C GLY A 74 7.10 -6.54 4.78
N GLN A 75 7.60 -7.54 4.03
CA GLN A 75 7.37 -7.65 2.58
C GLN A 75 5.88 -7.72 2.23
N ARG A 76 5.11 -8.48 3.00
CA ARG A 76 3.67 -8.60 2.82
C ARG A 76 2.97 -7.26 3.06
N ASP A 77 3.25 -6.61 4.18
CA ASP A 77 2.62 -5.33 4.55
C ASP A 77 2.92 -4.26 3.50
N LEU A 78 4.16 -4.21 3.00
CA LEU A 78 4.55 -3.35 1.89
C LEU A 78 3.75 -3.67 0.62
N THR A 79 3.63 -4.95 0.24
CA THR A 79 2.87 -5.37 -0.94
C THR A 79 1.40 -4.96 -0.83
N LEU A 80 0.80 -5.13 0.36
CA LEU A 80 -0.59 -4.73 0.61
C LEU A 80 -0.76 -3.21 0.54
N ALA A 81 0.18 -2.45 1.10
CA ALA A 81 0.15 -0.99 1.05
C ALA A 81 0.32 -0.48 -0.39
N GLN A 82 1.24 -1.05 -1.16
CA GLN A 82 1.41 -0.74 -2.58
C GLN A 82 0.15 -1.06 -3.40
N ARG A 83 -0.50 -2.21 -3.16
CA ARG A 83 -1.78 -2.54 -3.81
C ARG A 83 -2.86 -1.52 -3.47
N LYS A 84 -3.01 -1.16 -2.20
CA LYS A 84 -3.98 -0.12 -1.78
C LYS A 84 -3.70 1.22 -2.44
N LEU A 85 -2.42 1.61 -2.56
CA LEU A 85 -2.03 2.85 -3.23
C LEU A 85 -2.36 2.81 -4.72
N GLN A 86 -2.13 1.68 -5.38
CA GLN A 86 -2.53 1.47 -6.78
C GLN A 86 -4.05 1.47 -6.95
N ASP A 87 -4.79 0.80 -6.08
CA ASP A 87 -6.25 0.81 -6.09
C ASP A 87 -6.80 2.23 -5.87
N HIS A 88 -6.18 3.01 -4.98
CA HIS A 88 -6.52 4.41 -4.76
C HIS A 88 -6.26 5.24 -6.03
N LYS A 89 -5.08 5.10 -6.65
CA LYS A 89 -4.77 5.74 -7.93
C LYS A 89 -5.77 5.37 -9.02
N LEU A 90 -6.14 4.09 -9.12
CA LEU A 90 -7.13 3.58 -10.08
C LEU A 90 -8.57 4.00 -9.77
N SER A 91 -8.85 4.45 -8.54
CA SER A 91 -10.15 5.00 -8.15
C SER A 91 -10.30 6.47 -8.56
N LEU A 92 -9.18 7.18 -8.76
CA LEU A 92 -9.16 8.55 -9.30
C LEU A 92 -9.43 8.59 -10.81
N THR A 93 -9.19 7.49 -11.52
CA THR A 93 -9.59 7.38 -12.94
C THR A 93 -11.11 7.42 -13.04
N PRO A 94 -11.69 8.27 -13.91
CA PRO A 94 -13.13 8.33 -14.13
C PRO A 94 -13.69 6.95 -14.45
N ARG A 95 -14.72 6.55 -13.70
CA ARG A 95 -15.49 5.35 -13.98
C ARG A 95 -16.94 5.74 -14.15
N VAL A 96 -17.63 4.98 -14.98
CA VAL A 96 -19.07 5.06 -15.15
C VAL A 96 -19.76 4.99 -13.78
N THR A 97 -20.44 6.08 -13.41
CA THR A 97 -21.09 6.22 -12.10
C THR A 97 -22.24 5.22 -11.92
N ASN A 98 -22.94 4.87 -13.01
CA ASN A 98 -24.01 3.88 -12.98
C ASN A 98 -24.08 3.04 -14.27
N LYS A 99 -23.80 1.74 -14.14
CA LYS A 99 -23.85 0.78 -15.26
C LYS A 99 -25.26 0.27 -15.58
N THR A 100 -26.24 0.49 -14.71
CA THR A 100 -27.63 0.07 -14.93
C THR A 100 -28.47 1.14 -15.63
N ASP A 101 -27.93 2.34 -15.78
CA ASP A 101 -28.55 3.43 -16.54
C ASP A 101 -28.33 3.22 -18.05
N VAL A 102 -29.33 2.61 -18.68
CA VAL A 102 -29.35 2.35 -20.12
C VAL A 102 -29.32 3.64 -20.93
N VAL A 103 -29.97 4.71 -20.46
CA VAL A 103 -30.02 6.00 -21.18
C VAL A 103 -28.64 6.65 -21.17
N ALA A 104 -27.98 6.68 -20.01
CA ALA A 104 -26.62 7.19 -19.92
C ALA A 104 -25.62 6.34 -20.74
N ALA A 105 -25.81 5.02 -20.79
CA ALA A 105 -24.98 4.15 -21.63
C ALA A 105 -25.15 4.45 -23.13
N MET A 106 -26.38 4.70 -23.59
CA MET A 106 -26.66 5.12 -24.97
C MET A 106 -26.01 6.46 -25.28
N LEU A 107 -26.15 7.46 -24.39
CA LEU A 107 -25.51 8.77 -24.55
C LEU A 107 -23.98 8.64 -24.65
N ARG A 108 -23.33 7.86 -23.77
CA ARG A 108 -21.89 7.61 -23.86
C ARG A 108 -21.48 6.92 -25.16
N GLN A 109 -22.30 5.99 -25.67
CA GLN A 109 -22.05 5.36 -26.97
C GLN A 109 -22.15 6.35 -28.14
N GLU A 110 -23.14 7.24 -28.11
CA GLU A 110 -23.30 8.33 -29.09
C GLU A 110 -22.13 9.31 -29.00
N THR A 111 -21.72 9.71 -27.79
CA THR A 111 -20.57 10.58 -27.57
C THR A 111 -19.28 9.96 -28.13
N ARG A 112 -18.99 8.68 -27.86
CA ARG A 112 -17.83 8.00 -28.45
C ARG A 112 -17.88 8.01 -29.98
N THR A 113 -19.06 7.81 -30.55
CA THR A 113 -19.25 7.83 -32.01
C THR A 113 -18.99 9.23 -32.57
N MET A 114 -19.54 10.27 -31.94
CA MET A 114 -19.29 11.67 -32.29
C MET A 114 -17.79 12.01 -32.24
N LEU A 115 -17.10 11.68 -31.13
CA LEU A 115 -15.67 11.94 -30.99
C LEU A 115 -14.84 11.20 -32.04
N ARG A 116 -15.19 9.95 -32.35
CA ARG A 116 -14.55 9.18 -33.42
C ARG A 116 -14.79 9.77 -34.82
N GLU A 117 -15.95 10.39 -35.06
CA GLU A 117 -16.32 10.99 -36.34
C GLU A 117 -15.64 12.35 -36.61
N MET A 118 -15.15 13.03 -35.58
CA MET A 118 -14.45 14.32 -35.73
C MET A 118 -13.16 14.21 -36.57
N LYS A 119 -12.59 13.00 -36.74
CA LYS A 119 -11.39 12.63 -37.55
C LYS A 119 -10.08 13.39 -37.26
N ASP A 120 -10.15 14.58 -36.70
CA ASP A 120 -9.05 15.43 -36.28
C ASP A 120 -8.77 15.19 -34.79
N GLN A 121 -7.77 14.34 -34.51
CA GLN A 121 -7.35 13.99 -33.15
C GLN A 121 -6.99 15.22 -32.29
N PRO A 122 -6.18 16.18 -32.79
CA PRO A 122 -5.96 17.46 -32.10
C PRO A 122 -7.24 18.18 -31.67
N ALA A 123 -8.26 18.22 -32.54
CA ALA A 123 -9.54 18.85 -32.21
C ALA A 123 -10.31 18.08 -31.13
N VAL A 124 -10.27 16.74 -31.16
CA VAL A 124 -10.86 15.88 -30.10
C VAL A 124 -10.17 16.12 -28.76
N MET A 125 -8.84 16.14 -28.73
CA MET A 125 -8.10 16.41 -27.49
C MET A 125 -8.40 17.80 -26.95
N GLN A 126 -8.42 18.84 -27.79
CA GLN A 126 -8.75 20.20 -27.37
C GLN A 126 -10.15 20.27 -26.75
N LEU A 127 -11.15 19.64 -27.39
CA LEU A 127 -12.50 19.56 -26.85
C LEU A 127 -12.52 18.92 -25.46
N LEU A 128 -11.80 17.82 -25.27
CA LEU A 128 -11.74 17.12 -23.98
C LEU A 128 -11.02 17.97 -22.92
N PHE A 129 -9.96 18.70 -23.27
CA PHE A 129 -9.32 19.64 -22.35
C PHE A 129 -10.26 20.78 -21.95
N ASP A 130 -11.02 21.33 -22.90
CA ASP A 130 -12.00 22.39 -22.63
C ASP A 130 -13.14 21.89 -21.72
N VAL A 131 -13.61 20.65 -21.92
CA VAL A 131 -14.57 19.96 -21.05
C VAL A 131 -14.02 19.83 -19.63
N VAL A 132 -12.77 19.37 -19.49
CA VAL A 132 -12.10 19.24 -18.18
C VAL A 132 -11.96 20.59 -17.47
N GLN A 133 -11.46 21.61 -18.16
CA GLN A 133 -11.25 22.96 -17.59
C GLN A 133 -12.56 23.62 -17.19
N SER A 134 -13.59 23.47 -18.01
CA SER A 134 -14.89 24.10 -17.77
C SER A 134 -15.71 23.37 -16.70
N GLY A 135 -15.35 22.13 -16.34
CA GLY A 135 -16.09 21.27 -15.43
C GLY A 135 -17.50 20.91 -15.93
N ARG A 136 -17.80 21.19 -17.20
CA ARG A 136 -19.11 20.95 -17.81
C ARG A 136 -19.04 19.64 -18.59
N ASP A 137 -20.08 18.83 -18.47
CA ASP A 137 -20.29 17.62 -19.26
C ASP A 137 -19.23 16.52 -19.07
N LEU A 138 -18.99 16.13 -17.81
CA LEU A 138 -18.13 15.00 -17.43
C LEU A 138 -18.55 13.65 -18.08
N ILE A 139 -19.77 13.56 -18.62
CA ILE A 139 -20.25 12.40 -19.39
C ILE A 139 -19.35 12.15 -20.60
N MET A 140 -18.80 13.19 -21.23
CA MET A 140 -17.85 12.99 -22.34
C MET A 140 -16.56 12.33 -21.88
N ILE A 141 -16.04 12.71 -20.71
CA ILE A 141 -14.84 12.12 -20.12
C ILE A 141 -15.12 10.66 -19.72
N GLU A 142 -16.26 10.40 -19.08
CA GLU A 142 -16.68 9.03 -18.75
C GLU A 142 -16.82 8.15 -19.99
N ALA A 143 -17.39 8.68 -21.08
CA ALA A 143 -17.55 7.96 -22.33
C ALA A 143 -16.20 7.51 -22.92
N VAL A 144 -15.18 8.39 -22.84
CA VAL A 144 -13.81 8.13 -23.31
C VAL A 144 -13.14 7.04 -22.49
N PHE A 145 -13.25 7.08 -21.15
CA PHE A 145 -12.57 6.13 -20.26
C PHE A 145 -13.34 4.85 -19.94
N GLU A 146 -14.63 4.77 -20.31
CA GLU A 146 -15.43 3.54 -20.18
C GLU A 146 -15.01 2.43 -21.18
N ALA A 147 -14.45 2.78 -22.33
CA ALA A 147 -14.04 1.85 -23.38
C ALA A 147 -12.58 2.12 -23.81
N PRO A 148 -11.93 1.20 -24.55
CA PRO A 148 -10.59 1.44 -25.08
C PRO A 148 -10.52 2.74 -25.91
N ALA A 149 -9.42 3.49 -25.79
CA ALA A 149 -9.21 4.80 -26.44
C ALA A 149 -9.56 4.82 -27.95
N ALA A 150 -9.29 3.72 -28.66
CA ALA A 150 -9.61 3.59 -30.06
C ALA A 150 -11.11 3.81 -30.39
N PHE A 151 -12.02 3.59 -29.44
CA PHE A 151 -13.46 3.79 -29.65
C PHE A 151 -13.90 5.26 -29.58
N SER A 152 -13.12 6.13 -28.96
CA SER A 152 -13.37 7.58 -28.89
C SER A 152 -12.57 8.39 -29.92
N GLY A 153 -11.80 7.72 -30.78
CA GLY A 153 -10.95 8.39 -31.79
C GLY A 153 -9.58 8.83 -31.27
N LEU A 154 -9.28 8.61 -29.98
CA LEU A 154 -7.97 8.86 -29.40
C LEU A 154 -7.04 7.65 -29.62
N ASP A 155 -5.75 7.93 -29.80
CA ASP A 155 -4.72 6.93 -29.62
C ASP A 155 -4.39 6.78 -28.12
N ALA A 156 -3.55 5.78 -27.79
CA ALA A 156 -3.20 5.51 -26.39
C ALA A 156 -2.49 6.70 -25.73
N ALA A 157 -1.62 7.39 -26.47
CA ALA A 157 -0.88 8.55 -25.97
C ALA A 157 -1.81 9.74 -25.70
N GLY A 158 -2.74 10.05 -26.59
CA GLY A 158 -3.73 11.11 -26.41
C GLY A 158 -4.67 10.84 -25.24
N ALA A 159 -5.13 9.59 -25.09
CA ALA A 159 -5.95 9.21 -23.93
C ALA A 159 -5.20 9.36 -22.60
N GLU A 160 -3.90 9.03 -22.56
CA GLU A 160 -3.05 9.24 -21.39
C GLU A 160 -2.87 10.74 -21.08
N MET A 161 -2.66 11.59 -22.10
CA MET A 161 -2.58 13.04 -21.90
C MET A 161 -3.87 13.63 -21.32
N VAL A 162 -5.04 13.23 -21.84
CA VAL A 162 -6.34 13.69 -21.30
C VAL A 162 -6.55 13.21 -19.87
N LEU A 163 -6.14 11.97 -19.55
CA LEU A 163 -6.25 11.43 -18.19
C LEU A 163 -5.37 12.22 -17.22
N ASN A 164 -4.10 12.46 -17.58
CA ASN A 164 -3.18 13.22 -16.75
C ASN A 164 -3.70 14.65 -16.53
N PHE A 165 -4.17 15.32 -17.59
CA PHE A 165 -4.74 16.65 -17.49
C PHE A 165 -5.98 16.68 -16.57
N LEU A 166 -6.86 15.69 -16.68
CA LEU A 166 -8.01 15.57 -15.79
C LEU A 166 -7.58 15.41 -14.32
N LEU A 167 -6.63 14.52 -14.05
CA LEU A 167 -6.16 14.26 -12.69
C LEU A 167 -5.46 15.49 -12.10
N GLU A 168 -4.68 16.22 -12.89
CA GLU A 168 -4.03 17.47 -12.47
C GLU A 168 -5.04 18.57 -12.13
N ASN A 169 -6.19 18.63 -12.82
CA ASN A 169 -7.20 19.66 -12.58
C ASN A 169 -8.17 19.32 -11.44
N HIS A 170 -8.52 18.04 -11.27
CA HIS A 170 -9.60 17.62 -10.36
C HIS A 170 -9.13 16.78 -9.16
N ALA A 171 -7.92 16.22 -9.20
CA ALA A 171 -7.40 15.32 -8.17
C ALA A 171 -5.94 15.64 -7.78
N ALA A 172 -5.49 16.88 -7.97
CA ALA A 172 -4.12 17.28 -7.64
C ALA A 172 -3.76 17.06 -6.16
N PRO A 173 -4.60 17.45 -5.17
CA PRO A 173 -4.31 17.17 -3.77
C PRO A 173 -4.20 15.66 -3.47
N GLU A 174 -5.05 14.84 -4.07
CA GLU A 174 -5.04 13.40 -3.92
C GLU A 174 -3.81 12.75 -4.57
N LEU A 175 -3.38 13.26 -5.73
CA LEU A 175 -2.15 12.82 -6.38
C LEU A 175 -0.91 13.17 -5.56
N GLU A 176 -0.86 14.36 -4.96
CA GLU A 176 0.20 14.76 -4.05
C GLU A 176 0.26 13.82 -2.83
N ALA A 177 -0.89 13.54 -2.20
CA ALA A 177 -0.97 12.58 -1.11
C ALA A 177 -0.55 11.15 -1.53
N ILE A 178 -0.87 10.72 -2.74
CA ILE A 178 -0.40 9.43 -3.30
C ILE A 178 1.11 9.44 -3.50
N SER A 179 1.67 10.55 -3.99
CA SER A 179 3.12 10.73 -4.17
C SER A 179 3.86 10.62 -2.83
N GLU A 180 3.39 11.34 -1.81
CA GLU A 180 3.96 11.27 -0.46
C GLU A 180 3.88 9.86 0.14
N GLN A 181 2.75 9.17 -0.04
CA GLN A 181 2.60 7.77 0.37
C GLN A 181 3.57 6.85 -0.36
N SER A 182 3.80 7.07 -1.65
CA SER A 182 4.77 6.30 -2.43
C SER A 182 6.20 6.50 -1.90
N GLU A 183 6.60 7.75 -1.64
CA GLU A 183 7.91 8.06 -1.06
C GLU A 183 8.13 7.36 0.29
N ALA A 184 7.10 7.34 1.16
CA ALA A 184 7.17 6.64 2.43
C ALA A 184 7.33 5.11 2.25
N LEU A 185 6.62 4.51 1.28
CA LEU A 185 6.74 3.09 0.97
C LEU A 185 8.10 2.72 0.39
N ASP A 186 8.74 3.62 -0.36
CA ASP A 186 10.11 3.41 -0.87
C ASP A 186 11.14 3.34 0.25
N LEU A 187 10.99 4.15 1.31
CA LEU A 187 11.84 4.05 2.50
C LEU A 187 11.67 2.70 3.21
N VAL A 188 10.43 2.20 3.28
CA VAL A 188 10.13 0.90 3.89
C VAL A 188 10.70 -0.24 3.05
N GLN A 189 10.57 -0.16 1.73
CA GLN A 189 11.22 -1.09 0.81
C GLN A 189 12.73 -1.12 1.02
N ALA A 190 13.37 0.05 1.14
CA ALA A 190 14.80 0.14 1.40
C ALA A 190 15.19 -0.49 2.75
N ALA A 191 14.40 -0.30 3.80
CA ALA A 191 14.61 -0.93 5.11
C ALA A 191 14.49 -2.46 5.04
N ILE A 192 13.44 -2.97 4.39
CA ILE A 192 13.24 -4.41 4.18
C ILE A 192 14.40 -5.01 3.38
N THR A 193 14.78 -4.38 2.26
CA THR A 193 15.91 -4.83 1.45
C THR A 193 17.22 -4.81 2.24
N GLY A 194 17.45 -3.78 3.06
CA GLY A 194 18.60 -3.71 3.96
C GLY A 194 18.65 -4.88 4.96
N ALA A 195 17.51 -5.20 5.58
CA ALA A 195 17.41 -6.33 6.50
C ALA A 195 17.61 -7.68 5.79
N MET A 196 17.06 -7.85 4.59
CA MET A 196 17.25 -9.04 3.77
C MET A 196 18.71 -9.25 3.37
N LEU A 197 19.40 -8.20 2.92
CA LEU A 197 20.80 -8.29 2.53
C LEU A 197 21.69 -8.65 3.71
N GLU A 198 21.45 -8.05 4.88
CA GLU A 198 22.19 -8.36 6.10
C GLU A 198 21.93 -9.81 6.58
N ALA A 199 20.68 -10.27 6.52
CA ALA A 199 20.31 -11.65 6.82
C ALA A 199 20.93 -12.64 5.82
N GLN A 200 20.92 -12.31 4.53
CA GLN A 200 21.51 -13.13 3.47
C GLN A 200 23.01 -13.29 3.69
N ASP A 201 23.71 -12.17 3.95
CA ASP A 201 25.13 -12.16 4.24
C ASP A 201 25.45 -12.92 5.54
N ALA A 202 24.61 -12.77 6.57
CA ALA A 202 24.73 -13.50 7.84
C ALA A 202 24.66 -15.02 7.69
N LEU A 203 23.84 -15.51 6.77
CA LEU A 203 23.72 -16.93 6.47
C LEU A 203 24.72 -17.42 5.43
N GLY A 204 25.45 -16.52 4.76
CA GLY A 204 26.37 -16.85 3.66
C GLY A 204 25.66 -17.48 2.46
N MET A 205 24.38 -17.16 2.24
CA MET A 205 23.56 -17.75 1.19
C MET A 205 23.55 -16.90 -0.08
N GLN A 206 23.44 -17.55 -1.25
CA GLN A 206 23.12 -16.85 -2.49
C GLN A 206 21.66 -16.40 -2.47
N LYS A 207 21.34 -15.33 -3.21
CA LYS A 207 20.00 -14.71 -3.23
C LYS A 207 18.89 -15.73 -3.46
N TYR A 208 19.01 -16.56 -4.49
CA TYR A 208 17.99 -17.57 -4.80
C TYR A 208 17.77 -18.59 -3.67
N SER A 209 18.86 -19.05 -3.05
CA SER A 209 18.79 -19.98 -1.91
C SER A 209 18.19 -19.31 -0.68
N PHE A 210 18.52 -18.04 -0.45
CA PHE A 210 17.97 -17.24 0.64
C PHE A 210 16.47 -17.01 0.46
N ASP A 211 16.01 -16.62 -0.74
CA ASP A 211 14.59 -16.40 -1.02
C ASP A 211 13.78 -17.67 -0.79
N LYS A 212 14.31 -18.83 -1.23
CA LYS A 212 13.71 -20.14 -0.97
C LYS A 212 13.69 -20.46 0.53
N TRP A 213 14.82 -20.33 1.22
CA TRP A 213 14.93 -20.55 2.65
C TRP A 213 13.97 -19.67 3.46
N LEU A 214 13.85 -18.40 3.10
CA LEU A 214 12.99 -17.42 3.77
C LEU A 214 11.52 -17.82 3.63
N THR A 215 11.13 -18.26 2.44
CA THR A 215 9.77 -18.76 2.15
C THR A 215 9.44 -20.03 2.93
N GLU A 216 10.41 -20.95 3.07
CA GLU A 216 10.23 -22.20 3.82
C GLU A 216 10.23 -22.00 5.35
N THR A 217 11.07 -21.10 5.85
CA THR A 217 11.29 -20.87 7.29
C THR A 217 10.24 -19.98 7.91
N ALA A 218 9.75 -18.99 7.17
CA ALA A 218 8.73 -18.06 7.61
C ALA A 218 7.68 -17.90 6.50
N PRO A 219 6.88 -18.94 6.21
CA PRO A 219 5.85 -18.87 5.18
C PRO A 219 4.96 -17.67 5.48
N ALA A 220 4.70 -16.86 4.45
CA ALA A 220 3.79 -15.73 4.59
C ALA A 220 2.46 -16.26 5.15
N PRO A 221 1.92 -15.70 6.25
CA PRO A 221 0.63 -16.13 6.77
C PRO A 221 -0.40 -16.01 5.64
N ASN A 222 -1.19 -17.05 5.41
CA ASN A 222 -2.23 -16.98 4.40
C ASN A 222 -3.31 -15.96 4.84
N ASP A 223 -4.10 -15.43 3.91
CA ASP A 223 -5.11 -14.42 4.23
C ASP A 223 -6.17 -14.92 5.23
N ALA A 224 -6.37 -16.23 5.34
CA ALA A 224 -7.28 -16.87 6.29
C ALA A 224 -6.72 -16.88 7.74
N ASP A 225 -5.43 -17.09 7.92
CA ASP A 225 -4.76 -17.10 9.22
C ASP A 225 -4.70 -15.68 9.83
N LEU A 226 -4.66 -14.66 8.98
CA LEU A 226 -4.77 -13.26 9.42
C LEU A 226 -6.20 -12.78 9.61
N ALA A 227 -7.18 -13.34 8.90
CA ALA A 227 -8.58 -13.14 9.26
C ALA A 227 -8.84 -13.67 10.68
N ARG A 228 -8.19 -14.78 11.06
CA ARG A 228 -8.17 -15.30 12.44
C ARG A 228 -7.37 -14.43 13.40
N GLU A 229 -6.22 -13.88 13.00
CA GLU A 229 -5.42 -12.96 13.84
C GLU A 229 -6.12 -11.60 14.07
N LYS A 230 -6.89 -11.10 13.09
CA LYS A 230 -7.79 -9.94 13.25
C LYS A 230 -8.98 -10.25 14.16
N LEU A 231 -9.39 -11.53 14.27
CA LEU A 231 -10.44 -11.99 15.19
C LEU A 231 -9.93 -12.15 16.63
N THR A 232 -8.63 -12.32 16.86
CA THR A 232 -8.00 -12.08 18.16
C THR A 232 -7.96 -10.57 18.43
N PHE A 233 -9.16 -10.05 18.74
CA PHE A 233 -9.41 -8.72 19.24
C PHE A 233 -8.51 -8.49 20.47
N ASN A 234 -7.51 -7.63 20.33
CA ASN A 234 -6.58 -7.31 21.41
C ASN A 234 -7.29 -6.35 22.39
N SER A 235 -8.12 -6.92 23.27
CA SER A 235 -8.94 -6.19 24.25
C SER A 235 -8.14 -5.23 25.14
N ALA A 236 -6.83 -5.49 25.30
CA ALA A 236 -5.90 -4.63 26.02
C ALA A 236 -5.63 -3.27 25.32
N VAL A 237 -5.62 -3.23 23.97
CA VAL A 237 -5.36 -1.97 23.23
C VAL A 237 -6.59 -1.06 23.27
N VAL A 238 -7.79 -1.64 23.18
CA VAL A 238 -9.05 -0.89 23.30
C VAL A 238 -9.26 -0.40 24.74
N ALA A 239 -8.82 -1.14 25.76
CA ALA A 239 -8.92 -0.71 27.16
C ALA A 239 -8.11 0.57 27.44
N VAL A 240 -6.87 0.66 26.91
CA VAL A 240 -5.99 1.83 27.12
C VAL A 240 -6.54 3.08 26.44
N ASP A 241 -7.11 2.96 25.25
CA ASP A 241 -7.70 4.12 24.54
C ASP A 241 -9.10 4.47 25.07
N ALA A 242 -9.88 3.48 25.56
CA ALA A 242 -11.20 3.72 26.15
C ALA A 242 -11.14 4.45 27.50
N GLU A 243 -10.09 4.24 28.30
CA GLU A 243 -9.89 4.97 29.57
C GLU A 243 -9.67 6.47 29.37
N ASN A 244 -9.12 6.87 28.22
CA ASN A 244 -8.86 8.27 27.87
C ASN A 244 -10.06 8.98 27.21
N LEU A 245 -11.13 8.25 26.89
CA LEU A 245 -12.34 8.80 26.29
C LEU A 245 -13.29 9.37 27.36
N SER A 246 -14.01 10.43 27.00
CA SER A 246 -15.10 10.93 27.83
C SER A 246 -16.15 9.84 28.06
N PHE A 247 -16.96 9.97 29.12
CA PHE A 247 -18.02 8.99 29.38
C PHE A 247 -19.03 8.91 28.21
N GLU A 248 -19.28 10.05 27.56
CA GLU A 248 -20.22 10.17 26.45
C GLU A 248 -19.68 9.48 25.18
N ASP A 249 -18.38 9.65 24.88
CA ASP A 249 -17.73 8.98 23.75
C ASP A 249 -17.63 7.47 23.97
N ARG A 250 -17.35 7.03 25.21
CA ARG A 250 -17.37 5.61 25.58
C ARG A 250 -18.74 4.99 25.37
N LYS A 251 -19.80 5.68 25.78
CA LYS A 251 -21.18 5.21 25.61
C LYS A 251 -21.53 5.11 24.12
N SER A 252 -21.22 6.14 23.33
CA SER A 252 -21.45 6.13 21.87
C SER A 252 -20.70 5.00 21.17
N LEU A 253 -19.48 4.68 21.61
CA LEU A 253 -18.70 3.56 21.08
C LEU A 253 -19.37 2.22 21.40
N ILE A 254 -19.83 2.03 22.65
CA ILE A 254 -20.55 0.81 23.07
C ILE A 254 -21.82 0.64 22.24
N ASP A 255 -22.62 1.70 22.07
CA ASP A 255 -23.87 1.64 21.32
C ASP A 255 -23.62 1.23 19.85
N ARG A 256 -22.59 1.79 19.20
CA ARG A 256 -22.18 1.41 17.83
C ARG A 256 -21.66 -0.03 17.74
N MET A 257 -20.97 -0.52 18.77
CA MET A 257 -20.48 -1.89 18.80
C MET A 257 -21.62 -2.90 18.93
N LEU A 258 -22.62 -2.59 19.76
CA LEU A 258 -23.83 -3.40 19.91
C LEU A 258 -24.66 -3.41 18.61
N GLU A 259 -24.79 -2.28 17.94
CA GLU A 259 -25.48 -2.17 16.65
C GLU A 259 -24.81 -3.03 15.57
N LYS A 260 -23.47 -2.94 15.44
CA LYS A 260 -22.72 -3.81 14.52
C LYS A 260 -22.79 -5.30 14.87
N GLN A 261 -22.86 -5.64 16.15
CA GLN A 261 -23.07 -7.04 16.54
C GLN A 261 -24.46 -7.52 16.13
N ALA A 262 -25.49 -6.71 16.33
CA ALA A 262 -26.86 -7.03 15.93
C ALA A 262 -26.98 -7.20 14.41
N GLU A 263 -26.39 -6.30 13.61
CA GLU A 263 -26.33 -6.43 12.14
C GLU A 263 -25.69 -7.74 11.70
N ARG A 264 -24.62 -8.15 12.39
CA ARG A 264 -23.89 -9.38 12.08
C ARG A 264 -24.69 -10.64 12.41
N PHE A 265 -25.38 -10.65 13.56
CA PHE A 265 -26.31 -11.74 13.90
C PHE A 265 -27.47 -11.85 12.91
N MET A 266 -27.97 -10.73 12.41
CA MET A 266 -29.04 -10.69 11.41
C MET A 266 -28.56 -11.12 10.01
N ALA A 267 -27.28 -10.96 9.69
CA ALA A 267 -26.70 -11.39 8.42
C ALA A 267 -26.35 -12.89 8.39
N GLU A 268 -26.21 -13.52 9.56
CA GLU A 268 -25.88 -14.95 9.72
C GLU A 268 -27.12 -15.84 9.97
N ALA A 269 -28.31 -15.24 10.10
CA ALA A 269 -29.61 -15.91 10.26
C ALA A 269 -30.39 -15.98 8.93
#